data_AF-A0A7L5YL45-F1
#
_entry.id   AF-A0A7L5YL45-F1
#
_cell.length_a   1.000
_cell.length_b   1.000
_cell.length_c   1.000
_cell.angle_alpha   90.00
_cell.angle_beta   90.00
_cell.angle_gamma   90.00
#
_symmetry.space_group_name_H-M   'P 1'
#
loop_
_entity.id
_entity.type
_entity.pdbx_description
1 polymer ?
#
loop_
_entity_poly.entity_id
_entity_poly.type
_entity_poly.pdbx_seq_one_letter_code
_entity_poly.pdbx_strand_id
1 'polypeptide(L)'
;MQIIDVNNPAAPVVRGSHPATGFARDVFVSSNIAYVVNGYGNKLLLIDVRNPASPVQRGNYFASHATESVTVVEPYAYLGGPKRWHDHPRCQ
;
A
#
# COMPACT_ATOMS: atom_id res chain seq x y z
N MET A 1 2.82 8.42 -2.10
CA MET A 1 3.03 7.84 -0.76
C MET A 1 3.99 8.76 0.00
N GLN A 2 3.67 9.11 1.24
CA GLN A 2 4.57 9.84 2.12
C GLN A 2 5.12 8.90 3.19
N ILE A 3 6.36 9.12 3.61
CA ILE A 3 6.96 8.47 4.75
C ILE A 3 7.04 9.52 5.86
N ILE A 4 6.32 9.26 6.94
CA ILE A 4 6.15 10.20 8.05
C ILE A 4 6.77 9.58 9.29
N ASP A 5 7.69 10.31 9.90
CA ASP A 5 8.23 10.02 11.21
C ASP A 5 7.22 10.44 12.27
N VAL A 6 6.76 9.47 13.06
CA VAL A 6 5.75 9.64 14.12
C VAL A 6 6.34 9.41 15.52
N ASN A 7 7.67 9.46 15.67
CA ASN A 7 8.33 9.30 16.97
C ASN A 7 7.88 10.34 18.00
N ASN A 8 7.48 11.54 17.55
CA ASN A 8 6.72 12.50 18.35
C ASN A 8 5.28 12.58 17.82
N PRO A 9 4.29 11.95 18.48
CA PRO A 9 2.90 11.99 18.04
C PRO A 9 2.30 13.41 18.01
N ALA A 10 2.80 14.34 18.81
CA ALA A 10 2.34 15.73 18.82
C ALA A 10 2.93 16.56 17.67
N ALA A 11 4.00 16.09 17.02
CA ALA A 11 4.65 16.77 15.90
C ALA A 11 5.23 15.77 14.88
N PRO A 12 4.39 15.13 14.04
CA PRO A 12 4.86 14.27 12.97
C PRO A 12 5.68 15.02 11.92
N VAL A 13 6.70 14.38 11.33
CA VAL A 13 7.60 15.00 10.34
C VAL A 13 7.66 14.16 9.07
N VAL A 14 7.45 14.78 7.91
CA VAL A 14 7.64 14.10 6.62
C VAL A 14 9.13 13.88 6.38
N ARG A 15 9.55 12.61 6.26
CA ARG A 15 10.95 12.23 5.96
C ARG A 15 11.22 12.09 4.47
N GLY A 16 10.19 11.78 3.68
CA GLY A 16 10.28 11.71 2.24
C GLY A 16 8.97 11.29 1.58
N SER A 17 9.00 11.16 0.27
CA SER A 17 7.85 10.76 -0.52
C SER A 17 8.27 9.98 -1.74
N HIS A 18 7.43 9.05 -2.17
CA HIS A 18 7.54 8.39 -3.45
C HIS A 18 6.28 8.67 -4.28
N PRO A 19 6.44 9.07 -5.57
CA PRO A 19 5.32 9.13 -6.49
C PRO A 19 4.91 7.69 -6.80
N ALA A 20 4.02 7.13 -5.98
CA ALA A 20 3.15 6.06 -6.48
C ALA A 20 2.46 6.62 -7.74
N THR A 21 2.28 5.82 -8.78
CA THR A 21 1.77 6.27 -10.09
C THR A 21 0.27 6.67 -10.03
N GLY A 22 -0.11 7.59 -9.13
CA GLY A 22 -1.45 7.92 -8.67
C GLY A 22 -1.52 8.04 -7.13
N PHE A 23 -2.74 7.98 -6.59
CA PHE A 23 -2.96 7.73 -5.15
C PHE A 23 -2.61 6.28 -4.78
N ALA A 24 -2.46 5.95 -3.51
CA ALA A 24 -2.31 4.57 -3.03
C ALA A 24 -3.66 4.11 -2.46
N ARG A 25 -4.09 2.88 -2.78
CA ARG A 25 -5.28 2.27 -2.17
C ARG A 25 -4.98 1.66 -0.83
N ASP A 26 -3.84 0.98 -0.75
CA ASP A 26 -3.36 0.31 0.45
C ASP A 26 -1.84 0.24 0.46
N VAL A 27 -1.26 0.15 1.65
CA VAL A 27 0.17 0.04 1.90
C VAL A 27 0.40 -0.97 3.01
N PHE A 28 1.14 -2.03 2.70
CA PHE A 28 1.68 -2.96 3.71
C PHE A 28 3.20 -2.85 3.75
N VAL A 29 3.83 -2.88 4.92
CA VAL A 29 5.29 -2.79 5.04
C VAL A 29 5.83 -4.06 5.72
N SER A 30 6.77 -4.74 5.06
CA SER A 30 7.53 -5.87 5.64
C SER A 30 9.01 -5.71 5.29
N SER A 31 9.90 -5.95 6.25
CA SER A 31 11.35 -6.05 5.99
C SER A 31 11.97 -4.89 5.18
N ASN A 32 11.47 -3.67 5.39
CA ASN A 32 11.81 -2.43 4.66
C ASN A 32 11.33 -2.32 3.20
N ILE A 33 10.40 -3.19 2.79
CA ILE A 33 9.66 -3.06 1.54
C ILE A 33 8.24 -2.60 1.85
N ALA A 34 7.83 -1.48 1.28
CA ALA A 34 6.44 -1.06 1.19
C ALA A 34 5.81 -1.66 -0.07
N TYR A 35 4.77 -2.45 0.15
CA TYR A 35 3.90 -3.07 -0.84
C TYR A 35 2.71 -2.14 -1.03
N VAL A 36 2.64 -1.47 -2.18
CA VAL A 36 1.66 -0.41 -2.42
C VAL A 36 0.72 -0.81 -3.55
N VAL A 37 -0.57 -0.89 -3.27
CA VAL A 37 -1.58 -1.01 -4.33
C VAL A 37 -1.80 0.38 -4.93
N ASN A 38 -1.58 0.52 -6.24
CA ASN A 38 -1.76 1.79 -6.93
C ASN A 38 -3.23 2.23 -6.94
N GLY A 39 -3.47 3.51 -7.21
CA GLY A 39 -4.80 4.12 -7.18
C GLY A 39 -5.78 3.52 -8.17
N TYR A 40 -5.27 3.04 -9.31
CA TYR A 40 -6.06 2.33 -10.32
C TYR A 40 -6.46 0.92 -9.87
N GLY A 41 -5.87 0.38 -8.79
CA GLY A 41 -6.19 -0.93 -8.25
C GLY A 41 -5.77 -2.09 -9.15
N ASN A 42 -4.81 -1.88 -10.04
CA ASN A 42 -4.37 -2.89 -11.02
C ASN A 42 -2.88 -3.18 -10.94
N LYS A 43 -2.15 -2.54 -10.02
CA LYS A 43 -0.71 -2.68 -9.89
C LYS A 43 -0.28 -2.67 -8.43
N LEU A 44 0.51 -3.67 -8.05
CA LEU A 44 1.28 -3.70 -6.82
C LEU A 44 2.67 -3.11 -7.10
N LEU A 45 3.12 -2.18 -6.28
CA LEU A 45 4.48 -1.63 -6.29
C LEU A 45 5.26 -2.18 -5.10
N LEU A 46 6.52 -2.55 -5.33
CA LEU A 46 7.46 -2.92 -4.28
C LEU A 46 8.45 -1.76 -4.14
N ILE A 47 8.38 -1.04 -3.03
CA ILE A 47 9.17 0.16 -2.79
C ILE A 47 10.08 -0.09 -1.58
N ASP A 48 11.38 -0.04 -1.80
CA ASP A 48 12.39 -0.06 -0.75
C ASP A 48 12.37 1.26 0.02
N VAL A 49 12.13 1.17 1.33
CA VAL A 49 11.98 2.31 2.24
C VAL A 49 13.08 2.37 3.29
N ARG A 50 14.20 1.64 3.10
CA ARG A 50 15.36 1.67 4.03
C ARG A 50 15.90 3.08 4.27
N ASN A 51 15.97 3.87 3.21
CA ASN A 51 16.24 5.29 3.31
C ASN A 51 14.91 6.06 3.14
N PRO A 52 14.32 6.59 4.22
CA PRO A 52 13.02 7.25 4.13
C PRO A 52 13.08 8.57 3.33
N ALA A 53 14.26 9.18 3.21
CA ALA A 53 14.47 10.38 2.40
C ALA A 53 14.61 10.07 0.89
N SER A 54 14.90 8.82 0.53
CA SER A 54 15.06 8.38 -0.85
C SER A 54 14.52 6.96 -1.06
N PRO A 55 13.19 6.79 -1.11
CA PRO A 55 12.58 5.49 -1.38
C PRO A 55 12.80 5.06 -2.83
N VAL A 56 13.02 3.76 -3.05
CA VAL A 56 13.37 3.22 -4.38
C VAL A 56 12.41 2.11 -4.79
N GLN A 57 11.69 2.28 -5.91
CA GLN A 57 10.88 1.20 -6.47
C GLN A 57 11.77 0.06 -6.99
N ARG A 58 11.64 -1.13 -6.39
CA ARG A 58 12.39 -2.35 -6.76
C ARG A 58 11.68 -3.19 -7.82
N GLY A 59 10.36 -3.07 -7.90
CA GLY A 59 9.56 -3.86 -8.82
C GLY A 59 8.10 -3.46 -8.82
N ASN A 60 7.35 -4.08 -9.74
CA ASN A 60 5.90 -3.97 -9.79
C ASN A 60 5.29 -5.25 -10.36
N TYR A 61 4.02 -5.47 -10.05
CA TYR A 61 3.22 -6.58 -10.56
C TYR A 61 1.84 -6.06 -10.99
N PHE A 62 1.39 -6.45 -12.18
CA PHE A 62 0.04 -6.13 -12.66
C PHE A 62 -0.94 -7.20 -12.21
N ALA A 63 -1.91 -6.81 -11.41
CA ALA A 63 -2.98 -7.70 -10.97
C ALA A 63 -3.94 -7.96 -12.15
N SER A 64 -4.42 -9.20 -12.26
CA SER A 64 -5.43 -9.59 -13.27
C SER A 64 -6.83 -9.07 -12.96
N HIS A 65 -7.05 -8.54 -11.74
CA HIS A 65 -8.33 -8.03 -11.27
C HIS A 65 -8.14 -6.80 -10.37
N ALA A 66 -9.22 -6.03 -10.22
CA ALA A 66 -9.27 -4.89 -9.33
C ALA A 66 -8.90 -5.29 -7.90
N THR A 67 -7.94 -4.57 -7.34
CA THR A 67 -7.32 -4.81 -6.04
C THR A 67 -7.45 -3.56 -5.20
N GLU A 68 -7.88 -3.74 -3.96
CA GLU A 68 -8.02 -2.66 -2.98
C GLU A 68 -7.16 -2.85 -1.75
N SER A 69 -6.70 -4.07 -1.49
CA SER A 69 -5.90 -4.38 -0.31
C SER A 69 -4.73 -5.30 -0.62
N VAL A 70 -3.69 -5.21 0.20
CA VAL A 70 -2.54 -6.11 0.18
C VAL A 70 -2.20 -6.57 1.59
N THR A 71 -1.96 -7.86 1.74
CA THR A 71 -1.33 -8.42 2.95
C THR A 71 -0.14 -9.27 2.55
N VAL A 72 0.90 -9.27 3.37
CA VAL A 72 2.13 -10.03 3.10
C VAL A 72 2.38 -11.02 4.22
N VAL A 73 2.55 -12.28 3.84
CA VAL A 73 3.04 -13.36 4.70
C VAL A 73 4.21 -13.96 3.94
N GLU A 74 5.43 -13.54 4.29
CA GLU A 74 6.62 -13.87 3.51
C GLU A 74 6.74 -15.39 3.26
N PRO A 75 7.04 -15.82 2.02
CA PRO A 75 7.45 -15.00 0.86
C PRO A 75 6.29 -14.50 -0.03
N TYR A 76 5.03 -14.62 0.39
CA TYR A 76 3.86 -14.37 -0.45
C TYR A 76 3.14 -13.05 -0.12
N ALA A 77 2.59 -12.40 -1.15
CA ALA A 77 1.68 -11.28 -1.02
C ALA A 77 0.31 -11.67 -1.58
N TYR A 78 -0.76 -11.35 -0.83
CA TYR A 78 -2.13 -11.63 -1.20
C TYR A 78 -2.83 -10.32 -1.53
N LEU A 79 -3.47 -10.28 -2.69
CA LEU A 79 -4.19 -9.11 -3.20
C LEU A 79 -5.70 -9.35 -3.04
N GLY A 80 -6.35 -8.48 -2.27
CA GLY A 80 -7.80 -8.54 -2.03
C GLY A 80 -8.54 -7.57 -2.94
N GLY A 81 -9.59 -8.06 -3.59
CA GLY A 81 -10.52 -7.23 -4.35
C GLY A 81 -11.42 -6.36 -3.46
N PRO A 82 -12.34 -5.59 -4.05
CA PRO A 82 -13.24 -4.74 -3.29
C PRO A 82 -14.04 -5.55 -2.29
N LYS A 83 -14.12 -5.03 -1.05
CA LYS A 83 -15.03 -5.57 -0.05
C LYS A 83 -16.44 -5.26 -0.54
N ARG A 84 -17.09 -6.25 -1.17
CA ARG A 84 -18.54 -6.19 -1.33
C ARG A 84 -19.11 -6.33 0.06
N TRP A 85 -19.52 -5.22 0.66
CA TRP A 85 -20.41 -5.25 1.82
C TRP A 85 -21.55 -6.18 1.44
N HIS A 86 -21.63 -7.34 2.09
CA HIS A 86 -22.80 -8.18 1.96
C HIS A 86 -23.99 -7.32 2.30
N ASP A 87 -24.95 -7.29 1.39
CA ASP A 87 -26.25 -6.70 1.57
C ASP A 87 -26.74 -7.07 2.97
N HIS A 88 -26.88 -6.07 3.84
CA HIS A 88 -27.73 -6.27 5.00
C HIS A 88 -29.08 -6.73 4.46
N PRO A 89 -29.59 -7.92 4.84
CA PRO A 89 -30.96 -8.26 4.49
C PRO A 89 -31.82 -7.13 5.05
N ARG A 90 -32.51 -6.41 4.17
CA ARG A 90 -33.51 -5.44 4.61
C ARG A 90 -34.46 -6.21 5.51
N CYS A 91 -34.46 -5.91 6.81
CA CYS A 91 -35.50 -6.38 7.70
C CYS A 91 -36.80 -5.77 7.18
N GLN A 92 -37.71 -6.63 6.72
CA GLN A 92 -39.13 -6.31 6.57
C GLN A 92 -39.79 -6.38 7.93
#